data_AF-Q0ZP98-F1
#
_entry.id   AF-Q0ZP98-F1
#
_cell.length_a   1.000
_cell.length_b   1.000
_cell.length_c   1.000
_cell.angle_alpha   90.00
_cell.angle_beta   90.00
_cell.angle_gamma   90.00
#
_symmetry.space_group_name_H-M   'P 1'
#
loop_
_entity.id
_entity.type
_entity.pdbx_description
1 polymer ?
#
loop_
_entity_poly.entity_id
_entity_poly.type
_entity_poly.pdbx_seq_one_letter_code
_entity_poly.pdbx_strand_id
1 'polypeptide(L)'
;FEREFADHHGAEHALAVTNGTHALELALQVLGVGPGTEVIVPAFTFISSSQAVQRLGAVTVPVDVDPHTYNIDPAAVAAAVTPRTKVIMPVHMAGLMADMDALAKISADNGVPLLQDAAHAHGARWRGNRVGELGSIATFSFQNGKLMT
;
A
#
# COMPACT_ATOMS: atom_id res chain seq x y z
N PHE A 1 -3.68 -9.36 -20.46
CA PHE A 1 -2.98 -8.74 -19.31
C PHE A 1 -3.93 -8.34 -18.19
N GLU A 2 -4.63 -7.19 -18.20
CA GLU A 2 -5.39 -6.69 -17.03
C GLU A 2 -6.34 -7.73 -16.43
N ARG A 3 -7.20 -8.35 -17.25
CA ARG A 3 -8.12 -9.42 -16.80
C ARG A 3 -7.37 -10.59 -16.14
N GLU A 4 -6.34 -11.10 -16.80
CA GLU A 4 -5.54 -12.23 -16.28
C GLU A 4 -4.78 -11.85 -15.00
N PHE A 5 -4.33 -10.60 -14.90
CA PHE A 5 -3.64 -10.09 -13.72
C PHE A 5 -4.59 -9.90 -12.53
N ALA A 6 -5.81 -9.41 -12.79
CA ALA A 6 -6.89 -9.31 -11.83
C ALA A 6 -7.26 -10.72 -11.31
N ASP A 7 -7.50 -11.67 -12.22
CA ASP A 7 -7.79 -13.08 -11.88
C ASP A 7 -6.67 -13.72 -11.05
N HIS A 8 -5.40 -13.48 -11.42
CA HIS A 8 -4.24 -13.99 -10.69
C HIS A 8 -4.17 -13.48 -9.25
N HIS A 9 -4.56 -12.23 -9.01
CA HIS A 9 -4.52 -11.59 -7.69
C HIS A 9 -5.88 -11.60 -6.97
N GLY A 10 -6.91 -12.22 -7.55
CA GLY A 10 -8.24 -12.30 -6.96
C GLY A 10 -8.96 -10.95 -6.85
N ALA A 11 -8.62 -10.00 -7.71
CA ALA A 11 -9.30 -8.71 -7.82
C ALA A 11 -10.39 -8.77 -8.90
N GLU A 12 -11.48 -8.01 -8.73
CA GLU A 12 -12.52 -7.88 -9.76
C GLU A 12 -12.01 -7.10 -11.00
N HIS A 13 -11.12 -6.14 -10.76
CA HIS A 13 -10.57 -5.26 -11.78
C HIS A 13 -9.07 -5.06 -11.59
N ALA A 14 -8.38 -4.82 -12.70
CA ALA A 14 -7.02 -4.30 -12.72
C ALA A 14 -6.93 -3.20 -13.79
N LEU A 15 -6.10 -2.19 -13.52
CA LEU A 15 -5.81 -1.10 -14.45
C LEU A 15 -4.30 -1.04 -14.68
N ALA A 16 -3.87 -1.31 -15.91
CA ALA A 16 -2.49 -1.19 -16.32
C ALA A 16 -2.14 0.29 -16.50
N VAL A 17 -1.03 0.69 -15.88
CA VAL A 17 -0.52 2.07 -15.93
C VAL A 17 0.98 2.05 -16.23
N THR A 18 1.55 3.22 -16.46
CA THR A 18 2.92 3.33 -17.00
C THR A 18 4.01 2.90 -16.03
N ASN A 19 3.80 2.95 -14.71
CA ASN A 19 4.74 2.48 -13.68
C ASN A 19 4.07 2.41 -12.29
N GLY A 20 4.74 1.76 -11.34
CA GLY A 20 4.23 1.62 -9.96
C GLY A 20 4.05 2.93 -9.20
N THR A 21 4.84 3.97 -9.48
CA THR A 21 4.65 5.28 -8.84
C THR A 21 3.35 5.94 -9.30
N HIS A 22 3.04 5.89 -10.61
CA HIS A 22 1.75 6.38 -11.12
C HIS A 22 0.58 5.55 -10.59
N ALA A 23 0.76 4.23 -10.39
CA ALA A 23 -0.26 3.40 -9.76
C ALA A 23 -0.59 3.89 -8.33
N LEU A 24 0.44 4.18 -7.53
CA LEU A 24 0.29 4.76 -6.19
C LEU A 24 -0.40 6.12 -6.23
N GLU A 25 0.04 7.04 -7.10
CA GLU A 25 -0.55 8.37 -7.23
C GLU A 25 -2.03 8.34 -7.64
N LEU A 26 -2.41 7.46 -8.58
CA LEU A 26 -3.80 7.30 -9.00
C LEU A 26 -4.66 6.69 -7.88
N ALA A 27 -4.15 5.66 -7.19
CA ALA A 27 -4.86 5.04 -6.08
C ALA A 27 -5.09 6.03 -4.93
N LEU A 28 -4.07 6.82 -4.57
CA LEU A 28 -4.18 7.86 -3.55
C LEU A 28 -5.19 8.95 -3.95
N GLN A 29 -5.21 9.38 -5.21
CA GLN A 29 -6.22 10.33 -5.72
C GLN A 29 -7.64 9.76 -5.61
N VAL A 30 -7.86 8.51 -5.99
CA VAL A 30 -9.16 7.82 -5.86
C VAL A 30 -9.60 7.73 -4.40
N LEU A 31 -8.66 7.51 -3.47
CA LEU A 31 -8.90 7.52 -2.03
C LEU A 31 -9.10 8.93 -1.46
N GLY A 32 -9.00 9.99 -2.27
CA GLY A 32 -9.23 11.37 -1.87
C GLY A 32 -8.08 11.99 -1.08
N VAL A 33 -6.84 11.55 -1.33
CA VAL A 33 -5.63 12.17 -0.79
C VAL A 33 -5.33 13.48 -1.53
N GLY A 34 -4.99 14.51 -0.76
CA GLY A 34 -4.66 15.84 -1.26
C GLY A 34 -4.21 16.80 -0.14
N PRO A 35 -4.14 18.11 -0.41
CA PRO A 35 -3.73 19.10 0.59
C PRO A 35 -4.53 19.00 1.88
N GLY A 36 -3.84 19.04 3.02
CA GLY A 36 -4.44 18.94 4.35
C GLY A 36 -4.70 17.51 4.86
N THR A 37 -4.41 16.48 4.05
CA THR A 37 -4.49 15.07 4.45
C THR A 37 -3.12 14.50 4.80
N GLU A 38 -3.11 13.45 5.63
CA GLU A 38 -1.94 12.67 6.00
C GLU A 38 -2.02 11.24 5.45
N VAL A 39 -0.89 10.71 4.98
CA VAL A 39 -0.77 9.30 4.61
C VAL A 39 0.34 8.66 5.43
N ILE A 40 0.00 7.61 6.17
CA ILE A 40 0.97 6.84 6.95
C ILE A 40 1.72 5.90 6.00
N VAL A 41 3.05 5.96 6.03
CA VAL A 41 3.94 5.11 5.23
C VAL A 41 5.06 4.55 6.10
N PRO A 42 5.68 3.39 5.75
CA PRO A 42 6.86 2.94 6.47
C PRO A 42 8.03 3.90 6.26
N ALA A 43 8.78 4.19 7.31
CA ALA A 43 10.00 5.00 7.27
C ALA A 43 11.10 4.29 6.47
N PHE A 44 11.12 2.95 6.50
CA PHE A 44 11.95 2.10 5.67
C PHE A 44 11.16 1.62 4.44
N THR A 45 11.27 2.33 3.33
CA THR A 45 10.67 1.96 2.04
C THR A 45 11.39 2.62 0.85
N PHE A 46 10.97 2.31 -0.37
CA PHE A 46 11.41 3.02 -1.56
C PHE A 46 10.73 4.39 -1.68
N ILE A 47 11.47 5.39 -2.20
CA ILE A 47 11.03 6.79 -2.24
C ILE A 47 9.67 7.00 -2.94
N SER A 48 9.30 6.15 -3.91
CA SER A 48 8.01 6.25 -4.60
C SER A 48 6.81 6.26 -3.66
N SER A 49 6.86 5.50 -2.56
CA SER A 49 5.74 5.41 -1.61
C SER A 49 5.49 6.79 -0.97
N SER A 50 6.53 7.48 -0.49
CA SER A 50 6.39 8.81 0.10
C SER A 50 6.23 9.92 -0.95
N GLN A 51 6.84 9.77 -2.12
CA GLN A 51 6.81 10.78 -3.18
C GLN A 51 5.42 10.88 -3.83
N ALA A 52 4.72 9.75 -4.01
CA ALA A 52 3.36 9.74 -4.55
C ALA A 52 2.40 10.59 -3.70
N VAL A 53 2.52 10.51 -2.37
CA VAL A 53 1.76 11.33 -1.42
C VAL A 53 2.09 12.81 -1.56
N GLN A 54 3.39 13.14 -1.56
CA GLN A 54 3.87 14.53 -1.62
C GLN A 54 3.50 15.23 -2.94
N ARG A 55 3.50 14.50 -4.07
CA ARG A 55 3.07 15.03 -5.38
C ARG A 55 1.60 15.47 -5.41
N LEU A 56 0.77 14.90 -4.54
CA LEU A 56 -0.63 15.29 -4.37
C LEU A 56 -0.79 16.44 -3.36
N GLY A 57 0.31 16.98 -2.82
CA GLY A 57 0.28 18.04 -1.81
C GLY A 57 -0.14 17.59 -0.41
N ALA A 58 -0.21 16.27 -0.18
CA ALA A 58 -0.50 15.68 1.12
C ALA A 58 0.77 15.52 1.98
N VAL A 59 0.59 15.29 3.28
CA VAL A 59 1.68 15.07 4.24
C VAL A 59 1.95 13.58 4.38
N THR A 60 3.21 13.19 4.18
CA THR A 60 3.67 11.83 4.49
C THR A 60 4.01 11.72 5.97
N VAL A 61 3.43 10.74 6.66
CA VAL A 61 3.71 10.42 8.07
C VAL A 61 4.53 9.13 8.12
N PRO A 62 5.87 9.21 8.25
CA PRO A 62 6.71 8.03 8.33
C PRO A 62 6.55 7.34 9.68
N VAL A 63 6.40 6.02 9.66
CA VAL A 63 6.23 5.15 10.84
C VAL A 63 7.26 4.04 10.80
N ASP A 64 7.75 3.64 11.97
CA ASP A 64 8.81 2.63 12.06
C ASP A 64 8.37 1.24 11.56
N VAL A 65 9.34 0.38 11.30
CA VAL A 65 9.14 -0.99 10.80
C VAL A 65 9.53 -2.00 11.86
N ASP A 66 8.94 -3.19 11.77
CA ASP A 66 9.42 -4.35 12.52
C ASP A 66 10.83 -4.75 12.01
N PRO A 67 11.83 -4.91 12.88
CA PRO A 67 13.22 -5.14 12.46
C PRO A 67 13.50 -6.54 11.89
N HIS A 68 12.55 -7.48 12.02
CA HIS A 68 12.67 -8.85 11.51
C HIS A 68 12.03 -9.01 10.13
N THR A 69 10.98 -8.23 9.85
CA THR A 69 10.20 -8.31 8.61
C THR A 69 10.46 -7.13 7.68
N TYR A 70 10.95 -6.01 8.22
CA TYR A 70 11.07 -4.71 7.54
C TYR A 70 9.74 -4.15 7.01
N ASN A 71 8.61 -4.72 7.45
CA ASN A 71 7.28 -4.21 7.17
C ASN A 71 6.85 -3.24 8.27
N ILE A 72 5.94 -2.33 7.94
CA ILE A 72 5.44 -1.31 8.87
C ILE A 72 4.89 -1.93 10.16
N ASP A 73 5.30 -1.43 11.32
CA ASP A 73 4.85 -1.94 12.62
C ASP A 73 3.40 -1.49 12.89
N PRO A 74 2.42 -2.42 13.01
CA PRO A 74 1.04 -2.07 13.28
C PRO A 74 0.84 -1.26 14.58
N ALA A 75 1.65 -1.49 15.62
CA ALA A 75 1.53 -0.72 16.86
C ALA A 75 1.92 0.75 16.65
N ALA A 76 3.00 0.98 15.91
CA ALA A 76 3.46 2.31 15.55
C ALA A 76 2.46 3.00 14.58
N VAL A 77 1.81 2.25 13.69
CA VAL A 77 0.72 2.78 12.84
C VAL A 77 -0.44 3.26 13.70
N ALA A 78 -0.93 2.43 14.63
CA ALA A 78 -2.04 2.77 15.50
C ALA A 78 -1.78 4.05 16.32
N ALA A 79 -0.54 4.25 16.79
CA ALA A 79 -0.13 5.45 17.52
C ALA A 79 -0.02 6.71 16.63
N ALA A 80 0.18 6.55 15.32
CA ALA A 80 0.37 7.64 14.38
C ALA A 80 -0.94 8.13 13.73
N VAL A 81 -2.06 7.42 13.91
CA VAL A 81 -3.35 7.85 13.34
C VAL A 81 -3.80 9.16 14.00
N THR A 82 -4.20 10.11 13.15
CA THR A 82 -4.74 11.42 13.53
C THR A 82 -6.06 11.67 12.78
N PRO A 83 -6.84 12.71 13.16
CA PRO A 83 -8.02 13.11 12.39
C PRO A 83 -7.72 13.51 10.92
N ARG A 84 -6.46 13.76 10.56
CA ARG A 84 -6.04 14.07 9.18
C ARG A 84 -5.61 12.84 8.40
N THR A 85 -5.42 11.69 9.05
CA THR A 85 -5.00 10.45 8.39
C THR A 85 -6.07 10.01 7.40
N LYS A 86 -5.70 9.98 6.12
CA LYS A 86 -6.59 9.66 5.00
C LYS A 86 -6.35 8.26 4.47
N VAL A 87 -5.12 7.77 4.52
CA VAL A 87 -4.73 6.44 4.04
C VAL A 87 -3.61 5.88 4.93
N ILE A 88 -3.65 4.58 5.20
CA ILE A 88 -2.51 3.81 5.70
C ILE A 88 -1.96 2.99 4.54
N MET A 89 -0.68 3.15 4.22
CA MET A 89 -0.07 2.56 3.04
C MET A 89 1.07 1.60 3.42
N PRO A 90 0.77 0.33 3.77
CA PRO A 90 1.81 -0.67 3.98
C PRO A 90 2.55 -0.96 2.67
N VAL A 91 3.84 -1.29 2.81
CA VAL A 91 4.67 -1.80 1.71
C VAL A 91 4.98 -3.25 2.04
N HIS A 92 4.80 -4.15 1.08
CA HIS A 92 5.15 -5.57 1.24
C HIS A 92 6.63 -5.77 0.90
N MET A 93 7.48 -5.49 1.89
CA MET A 93 8.92 -5.40 1.70
C MET A 93 9.51 -6.73 1.24
N ALA A 94 10.35 -6.68 0.19
CA ALA A 94 10.96 -7.87 -0.42
C ALA A 94 9.97 -9.00 -0.78
N GLY A 95 8.68 -8.69 -0.99
CA GLY A 95 7.64 -9.65 -1.31
C GLY A 95 7.00 -10.33 -0.08
N LEU A 96 7.49 -10.04 1.13
CA LEU A 96 6.87 -10.45 2.37
C LEU A 96 5.66 -9.53 2.66
N MET A 97 4.47 -10.12 2.74
CA MET A 97 3.26 -9.38 3.09
C MET A 97 3.37 -8.76 4.50
N ALA A 98 2.90 -7.53 4.65
CA ALA A 98 2.75 -6.89 5.96
C ALA A 98 1.67 -7.62 6.79
N ASP A 99 1.57 -7.34 8.09
CA ASP A 99 0.51 -7.93 8.91
C ASP A 99 -0.85 -7.31 8.56
N MET A 100 -1.49 -7.89 7.56
CA MET A 100 -2.74 -7.37 7.00
C MET A 100 -3.92 -7.56 7.94
N ASP A 101 -3.88 -8.51 8.87
CA ASP A 101 -4.95 -8.65 9.88
C ASP A 101 -4.88 -7.51 10.89
N ALA A 102 -3.69 -7.20 11.39
CA ALA A 102 -3.49 -6.09 12.32
C ALA A 102 -3.81 -4.74 11.66
N LEU A 103 -3.33 -4.53 10.43
CA LEU A 103 -3.60 -3.30 9.68
C LEU A 103 -5.07 -3.15 9.30
N ALA A 104 -5.75 -4.24 8.91
CA ALA A 104 -7.20 -4.20 8.64
C ALA A 104 -8.00 -3.87 9.90
N LYS A 105 -7.57 -4.37 11.07
CA LYS A 105 -8.19 -3.98 12.34
C LYS A 105 -8.04 -2.49 12.61
N ILE A 106 -6.83 -1.93 12.47
CA ILE A 106 -6.58 -0.49 12.67
C ILE A 106 -7.39 0.34 11.67
N SER A 107 -7.45 -0.10 10.42
CA SER A 107 -8.27 0.51 9.37
C SER A 107 -9.73 0.57 9.76
N ALA A 108 -10.31 -0.54 10.21
CA ALA A 108 -11.70 -0.63 10.62
C ALA A 108 -12.01 0.22 11.86
N ASP A 109 -11.14 0.18 12.89
CA ASP A 109 -11.33 0.92 14.14
C ASP A 109 -11.33 2.44 13.92
N ASN A 110 -10.61 2.94 12.89
CA ASN A 110 -10.43 4.37 12.63
C ASN A 110 -11.16 4.88 11.38
N GLY A 111 -11.76 3.99 10.58
CA GLY A 111 -12.38 4.36 9.30
C GLY A 111 -11.36 4.85 8.24
N VAL A 112 -10.09 4.46 8.36
CA VAL A 112 -9.01 4.90 7.46
C VAL A 112 -8.70 3.77 6.47
N PRO A 113 -8.89 3.94 5.16
CA PRO A 113 -8.66 2.89 4.17
C PRO A 113 -7.18 2.50 4.06
N LEU A 114 -6.95 1.25 3.62
CA LEU A 114 -5.63 0.74 3.27
C LEU A 114 -5.32 0.93 1.79
N LEU A 115 -4.06 1.21 1.47
CA LEU A 115 -3.50 1.10 0.11
C LEU A 115 -2.27 0.19 0.16
N GLN A 116 -2.31 -0.96 -0.48
CA GLN A 116 -1.17 -1.89 -0.50
C GLN A 116 -0.15 -1.46 -1.56
N ASP A 117 1.05 -1.05 -1.15
CA ASP A 117 2.21 -0.99 -2.04
C ASP A 117 2.80 -2.39 -2.20
N ALA A 118 2.31 -3.09 -3.23
CA ALA A 118 2.66 -4.46 -3.58
C ALA A 118 3.73 -4.50 -4.69
N ALA A 119 4.54 -3.46 -4.85
CA ALA A 119 5.56 -3.38 -5.91
C ALA A 119 6.55 -4.58 -5.90
N HIS A 120 6.77 -5.23 -4.76
CA HIS A 120 7.61 -6.43 -4.63
C HIS A 120 6.82 -7.74 -4.52
N ALA A 121 5.49 -7.68 -4.45
CA ALA A 121 4.65 -8.75 -3.93
C ALA A 121 3.72 -9.36 -4.99
N HIS A 122 4.20 -9.45 -6.23
CA HIS A 122 3.48 -10.14 -7.32
C HIS A 122 3.27 -11.61 -6.93
N GLY A 123 2.00 -12.03 -6.86
CA GLY A 123 1.63 -13.39 -6.45
C GLY A 123 1.79 -13.70 -4.95
N ALA A 124 2.18 -12.73 -4.12
CA ALA A 124 2.26 -12.93 -2.67
C ALA A 124 0.87 -13.18 -2.07
N ARG A 125 0.85 -13.84 -0.91
CA ARG A 125 -0.39 -14.21 -0.21
C ARG A 125 -0.27 -13.93 1.28
N TRP A 126 -1.36 -13.42 1.85
CA TRP A 126 -1.53 -13.31 3.29
C TRP A 126 -2.53 -14.35 3.76
N ARG A 127 -2.08 -15.31 4.59
CA ARG A 127 -2.93 -16.39 5.13
C ARG A 127 -3.73 -17.14 4.05
N GLY A 128 -3.12 -17.36 2.88
CA GLY A 128 -3.73 -18.03 1.73
C GLY A 128 -4.48 -17.09 0.77
N ASN A 129 -4.91 -15.92 1.23
CA ASN A 129 -5.59 -14.91 0.41
C ASN A 129 -4.59 -14.13 -0.45
N ARG A 130 -4.97 -13.85 -1.69
CA ARG A 130 -4.22 -13.03 -2.63
C ARG A 130 -4.37 -11.56 -2.27
N VAL A 131 -3.41 -10.75 -2.74
CA VAL A 131 -3.37 -9.30 -2.50
C VAL A 131 -4.70 -8.60 -2.81
N GLY A 132 -5.36 -8.95 -3.92
CA GLY A 132 -6.63 -8.33 -4.34
C GLY A 132 -7.86 -8.78 -3.54
N GLU A 133 -7.75 -9.84 -2.74
CA GLU A 133 -8.85 -10.38 -1.91
C GLU A 133 -8.93 -9.71 -0.53
N LEU A 134 -7.99 -8.83 -0.19
CA LEU A 134 -7.88 -8.22 1.13
C LEU A 134 -8.73 -6.94 1.30
N GLY A 135 -9.63 -6.66 0.35
CA GLY A 135 -10.61 -5.58 0.46
C GLY A 135 -10.03 -4.17 0.35
N SER A 136 -8.80 -4.03 -0.14
CA SER A 136 -8.14 -2.74 -0.36
C SER A 136 -7.66 -2.60 -1.80
N ILE A 137 -7.39 -1.36 -2.22
CA ILE A 137 -6.64 -1.13 -3.47
C ILE A 137 -5.21 -1.62 -3.26
N ALA A 138 -4.62 -2.21 -4.30
CA ALA A 138 -3.23 -2.62 -4.33
C ALA A 138 -2.56 -2.13 -5.61
N THR A 139 -1.30 -1.74 -5.51
CA THR A 139 -0.51 -1.23 -6.63
C THR A 139 0.74 -2.08 -6.82
N PHE A 140 1.06 -2.34 -8.08
CA PHE A 140 2.18 -3.20 -8.48
C PHE A 140 3.17 -2.43 -9.36
N SER A 141 4.36 -3.01 -9.57
CA SER A 141 5.39 -2.41 -10.41
C SER A 141 6.00 -3.46 -11.32
N PHE A 142 5.99 -3.21 -12.62
CA PHE A 142 6.64 -4.04 -13.63
C PHE A 142 7.99 -3.47 -14.06
N GLN A 143 8.66 -2.76 -13.16
CA GLN A 143 10.00 -2.25 -13.45
C GLN A 143 10.95 -3.45 -13.63
N ASN A 144 11.95 -3.31 -14.50
CA ASN A 144 12.86 -4.39 -14.91
C ASN A 144 13.53 -5.20 -13.76
N GLY A 145 13.65 -4.64 -12.56
CA GLY A 145 14.20 -5.35 -11.38
C GLY A 145 13.14 -6.03 -10.50
N LYS A 146 11.86 -6.05 -10.89
CA LYS A 146 10.76 -6.67 -10.17
C LYS A 146 10.58 -8.13 -10.62
N LEU A 147 9.81 -8.90 -9.85
CA LEU A 147 9.56 -10.32 -10.14
C LEU A 147 8.85 -10.56 -11.49
N MET A 148 8.08 -9.58 -11.96
CA MET A 148 7.38 -9.60 -13.24
C MET A 148 7.69 -8.26 -13.94
N THR A 149 7.97 -8.30 -15.25
CA THR A 149 8.30 -7.13 -16.09
C THR A 149 7.62 -7.21 -17.44
#